data_AF-A0A2V8GK62-F1
#
_entry.id   AF-A0A2V8GK62-F1
#
_cell.length_a   1.000
_cell.length_b   1.000
_cell.length_c   1.000
_cell.angle_alpha   90.00
_cell.angle_beta   90.00
_cell.angle_gamma   90.00
#
_symmetry.space_group_name_H-M   'P 1'
#
loop_
_entity.id
_entity.type
_entity.pdbx_description
1 polymer ?
#
loop_
_entity_poly.entity_id
_entity_poly.type
_entity_poly.pdbx_seq_one_letter_code
_entity_poly.pdbx_strand_id
1 'polypeptide(L)'
;MRRPFLQLIGVCVVVLAVILLLKFTVTNQASSPAASADTPATKSSGLKTPWGEPDLQGIWTDEYQTPLQRPATYAGKEFFTDEERAALDAKRAAIELRPRADRGTERDVAGAYNQVYMSIKRTGRRTSLVVDPPEGKIPPMTPEIQKQMAAEREFRLALLQ
;
A
#
# COMPACT_ATOMS: atom_id res chain seq x y z
N MET A 1 48.92 20.69 45.34
CA MET A 1 48.80 19.72 44.22
C MET A 1 47.69 18.66 44.41
N ARG A 2 46.71 18.80 45.33
CA ARG A 2 45.73 17.73 45.63
C ARG A 2 44.33 17.90 45.02
N ARG A 3 43.96 19.11 44.59
CA ARG A 3 42.65 19.42 44.00
C ARG A 3 42.43 18.92 42.55
N PRO A 4 43.39 19.04 41.61
CA PRO A 4 43.16 18.58 40.23
C PRO A 4 43.13 17.04 40.12
N PHE A 5 43.84 16.36 41.03
CA PHE A 5 43.89 14.90 41.07
C PHE A 5 42.57 14.28 41.54
N LEU A 6 41.92 14.88 42.55
CA LEU A 6 40.60 14.45 43.04
C LEU A 6 39.48 14.73 42.01
N GLN A 7 39.60 15.80 41.22
CA GLN A 7 38.65 16.09 40.14
C GLN A 7 38.74 15.09 38.98
N LEU A 8 39.96 14.67 38.60
CA LEU A 8 40.18 13.64 37.59
C LEU A 8 39.61 12.27 38.02
N ILE A 9 39.81 11.88 39.28
CA ILE A 9 39.22 10.63 39.81
C ILE A 9 37.69 10.71 39.80
N GLY A 10 37.11 11.84 40.18
CA GLY A 10 35.65 12.05 40.13
C GLY A 10 35.07 11.91 38.72
N VAL A 11 35.73 12.49 37.71
CA VAL A 11 35.31 12.36 36.30
C VAL A 11 35.42 10.91 35.83
N CYS A 12 36.50 10.20 36.16
CA CYS A 12 36.66 8.79 35.79
C CYS A 12 35.59 7.89 36.41
N VAL A 13 35.19 8.14 37.66
CA VAL A 13 34.11 7.39 38.34
C VAL A 13 32.77 7.65 37.68
N VAL A 14 32.46 8.89 37.32
CA VAL A 14 31.20 9.23 36.61
C VAL A 14 31.17 8.60 35.22
N VAL A 15 32.27 8.64 34.47
CA VAL A 15 32.36 8.01 33.14
C VAL A 15 32.19 6.48 33.24
N LEU A 16 32.83 5.84 34.23
CA LEU A 16 32.66 4.40 34.47
C LEU A 16 31.22 4.05 34.88
N ALA A 17 30.59 4.86 35.73
CA ALA A 17 29.19 4.67 36.13
C ALA A 17 28.23 4.82 34.94
N VAL A 18 28.46 5.80 34.06
CA VAL A 18 27.67 6.00 32.83
C VAL A 18 27.86 4.81 31.88
N ILE A 19 29.09 4.32 31.67
CA ILE A 19 29.35 3.15 30.84
C ILE A 19 28.67 1.90 31.40
N LEU A 20 28.72 1.68 32.73
CA LEU A 20 28.03 0.58 33.39
C LEU A 20 26.50 0.69 33.26
N LEU A 21 25.95 1.90 33.34
CA LEU A 21 24.51 2.15 33.18
C LEU A 21 24.05 1.89 31.72
N LEU A 22 24.84 2.32 30.73
CA LEU A 22 24.56 2.05 29.31
C LEU A 22 24.64 0.56 28.93
N LYS A 23 25.48 -0.23 29.62
CA LYS A 23 25.54 -1.68 29.41
C LYS A 23 24.36 -2.44 30.02
N PHE A 24 23.63 -1.84 30.97
CA PHE A 24 22.49 -2.49 31.64
C PHE A 24 21.16 -2.25 30.91
N THR A 25 21.06 -1.26 30.02
CA THR A 25 19.80 -0.90 29.33
C THR A 25 19.56 -1.61 28.00
N VAL A 26 20.39 -2.59 27.61
CA VAL A 26 20.30 -3.25 26.28
C VAL A 26 19.89 -4.73 26.34
N THR A 27 19.53 -5.27 27.51
CA THR A 27 19.15 -6.69 27.64
C THR A 27 17.65 -6.96 27.66
N ASN A 28 16.80 -5.95 27.41
CA ASN A 28 15.34 -6.10 27.44
C ASN A 28 14.64 -5.71 26.14
N GLN A 29 15.29 -5.95 25.00
CA GLN A 29 14.54 -6.15 23.77
C GLN A 29 14.08 -7.61 23.80
N ALA A 30 12.91 -7.83 24.43
CA ALA A 30 12.15 -9.03 24.20
C ALA A 30 11.95 -9.13 22.69
N SER A 31 12.73 -9.99 22.04
CA SER A 31 12.39 -10.53 20.74
C SER A 31 11.03 -11.19 20.93
N SER A 32 9.95 -10.46 20.64
CA SER A 32 8.72 -11.11 20.25
C SER A 32 9.13 -12.09 19.14
N PRO A 33 8.86 -13.40 19.26
CA PRO A 33 8.94 -14.23 18.09
C PRO A 33 7.98 -13.59 17.10
N ALA A 34 8.53 -12.96 16.06
CA ALA A 34 7.79 -12.78 14.83
C ALA A 34 7.35 -14.20 14.49
N ALA A 35 6.06 -14.48 14.67
CA ALA A 35 5.48 -15.72 14.23
C ALA A 35 5.72 -15.74 12.71
N SER A 36 6.76 -16.44 12.28
CA SER A 36 6.87 -16.95 10.93
C SER A 36 5.63 -17.82 10.75
N ALA A 37 4.58 -17.21 10.19
CA ALA A 37 3.38 -17.90 9.79
C ALA A 37 3.69 -18.70 8.51
N ASP A 38 4.59 -19.67 8.64
CA ASP A 38 4.78 -20.78 7.69
C ASP A 38 4.19 -22.06 8.29
N THR A 39 3.15 -21.91 9.12
CA THR A 39 2.22 -23.03 9.33
C THR A 39 1.44 -23.17 8.02
N PRO A 40 1.46 -24.34 7.35
CA PRO A 40 0.59 -24.56 6.21
C PRO A 40 -0.82 -24.24 6.69
N ALA A 41 -1.47 -23.25 6.08
CA ALA A 41 -2.84 -22.92 6.40
C ALA A 41 -3.66 -24.21 6.30
N THR A 42 -4.02 -24.79 7.44
CA THR A 42 -5.03 -25.84 7.50
C THR A 42 -6.21 -25.25 6.76
N LYS A 43 -6.60 -25.88 5.63
CA LYS A 43 -7.75 -25.43 4.84
C LYS A 43 -8.94 -25.33 5.78
N SER A 44 -9.21 -24.13 6.28
CA SER A 44 -10.41 -23.87 7.04
C SER A 44 -11.54 -24.19 6.09
N SER A 45 -12.41 -25.14 6.46
CA SER A 45 -13.73 -25.21 5.85
C SER A 45 -14.29 -23.79 5.89
N GLY A 46 -14.43 -23.15 4.71
CA GLY A 46 -14.82 -21.74 4.65
C GLY A 46 -16.04 -21.52 5.53
N LEU A 47 -16.08 -20.39 6.25
CA LEU A 47 -17.26 -20.02 7.03
C LEU A 47 -18.48 -20.11 6.11
N LYS A 48 -19.53 -20.77 6.58
CA LYS A 48 -20.79 -20.90 5.88
C LYS A 48 -21.87 -20.19 6.67
N THR A 49 -22.80 -19.59 5.96
CA THR A 49 -24.03 -19.05 6.55
C THR A 49 -24.91 -20.19 7.09
N PRO A 50 -25.88 -19.91 7.98
CA PRO A 50 -26.83 -20.92 8.44
C PRO A 50 -27.64 -21.61 7.32
N TRP A 51 -27.73 -20.99 6.14
CA TRP A 51 -28.40 -21.52 4.94
C TRP A 51 -27.43 -22.19 3.95
N GLY A 52 -26.16 -22.39 4.32
CA GLY A 52 -25.22 -23.27 3.61
C GLY A 52 -24.37 -22.62 2.51
N GLU A 53 -24.53 -21.31 2.28
CA GLU A 53 -23.72 -20.54 1.34
C GLU A 53 -22.38 -20.08 1.95
N PRO A 54 -21.37 -19.74 1.14
CA PRO A 54 -20.15 -19.11 1.65
C PRO A 54 -20.46 -17.82 2.40
N ASP A 55 -19.98 -17.70 3.63
CA ASP A 55 -20.06 -16.47 4.40
C ASP A 55 -18.93 -15.52 3.97
N LEU A 56 -19.31 -14.42 3.34
CA LEU A 56 -18.40 -13.38 2.84
C LEU A 56 -18.30 -12.18 3.81
N GLN A 57 -18.82 -12.31 5.03
CA GLN A 57 -18.67 -11.28 6.06
C GLN A 57 -17.22 -11.16 6.51
N GLY A 58 -16.78 -9.92 6.76
CA GLY A 58 -15.42 -9.65 7.20
C GLY A 58 -14.99 -8.22 6.93
N ILE A 59 -13.74 -7.94 7.29
CA ILE A 59 -13.06 -6.70 6.94
C ILE A 59 -12.27 -6.96 5.66
N TRP A 60 -12.64 -6.24 4.59
CA TRP A 60 -12.01 -6.34 3.28
C TRP A 60 -11.10 -5.12 3.06
N THR A 61 -9.83 -5.37 2.72
CA THR A 61 -8.85 -4.33 2.44
C THR A 61 -8.44 -4.36 0.96
N ASP A 62 -8.22 -3.17 0.38
CA ASP A 62 -7.61 -3.04 -0.95
C ASP A 62 -6.14 -2.66 -0.79
N GLU A 63 -5.29 -3.68 -0.73
CA GLU A 63 -3.86 -3.54 -0.43
C GLU A 63 -3.00 -3.27 -1.66
N TYR A 64 -3.47 -3.64 -2.84
CA TYR A 64 -2.65 -3.72 -4.05
C TYR A 64 -3.13 -2.76 -5.12
N GLN A 65 -2.17 -2.09 -5.76
CA GLN A 65 -2.43 -1.41 -7.02
C GLN A 65 -2.55 -2.45 -8.14
N THR A 66 -3.79 -2.82 -8.46
CA THR A 66 -4.13 -3.68 -9.59
C THR A 66 -5.01 -2.88 -10.55
N PRO A 67 -4.63 -2.73 -11.83
CA PRO A 67 -5.47 -2.05 -12.82
C PRO A 67 -6.84 -2.73 -12.95
N LEU A 68 -7.91 -1.95 -13.17
CA LEU A 68 -9.23 -2.55 -13.42
C LEU A 68 -9.21 -3.45 -14.66
N GLN A 69 -8.63 -2.96 -15.75
CA GLN A 69 -8.48 -3.67 -17.01
C GLN A 69 -7.00 -3.84 -17.35
N ARG A 70 -6.64 -4.98 -17.95
CA ARG A 70 -5.27 -5.30 -18.34
C ARG A 70 -4.71 -4.29 -19.33
N PRO A 71 -3.62 -3.59 -19.03
CA PRO A 71 -2.94 -2.74 -20.00
C PRO A 71 -2.49 -3.54 -21.24
N ALA A 72 -2.49 -2.91 -22.42
CA ALA A 72 -2.10 -3.57 -23.67
C ALA A 72 -0.66 -4.12 -23.62
N THR A 73 0.24 -3.46 -22.90
CA THR A 73 1.62 -3.90 -22.66
C THR A 73 1.70 -5.26 -21.96
N TYR A 74 0.64 -5.68 -21.26
CA TYR A 74 0.57 -6.96 -20.55
C TYR A 74 -0.41 -7.92 -21.20
N ALA A 75 -0.79 -7.73 -22.48
CA ALA A 75 -1.70 -8.64 -23.17
C ALA A 75 -1.23 -10.11 -23.07
N GLY A 76 -2.16 -11.02 -22.78
CA GLY A 76 -1.85 -12.44 -22.58
C GLY A 76 -1.09 -12.79 -21.29
N LYS A 77 -0.75 -11.80 -20.46
CA LYS A 77 -0.01 -12.00 -19.21
C LYS A 77 -0.93 -11.76 -18.01
N GLU A 78 -1.39 -12.83 -17.37
CA GLU A 78 -2.29 -12.72 -16.22
C GLU A 78 -1.56 -12.27 -14.93
N PHE A 79 -0.32 -12.72 -14.74
CA PHE A 79 0.45 -12.46 -13.52
C PHE A 79 1.80 -11.83 -13.79
N PHE A 80 2.22 -10.93 -12.90
CA PHE A 80 3.59 -10.44 -12.82
C PHE A 80 4.49 -11.43 -12.08
N THR A 81 5.78 -11.45 -12.42
CA THR A 81 6.81 -12.06 -11.58
C THR A 81 7.13 -11.15 -10.39
N ASP A 82 7.81 -11.67 -9.38
CA ASP A 82 8.18 -10.86 -8.20
C ASP A 82 9.21 -9.78 -8.55
N GLU A 83 10.11 -10.04 -9.51
CA GLU A 83 11.07 -9.05 -10.01
C GLU A 83 10.36 -7.89 -10.71
N GLU A 84 9.33 -8.18 -11.51
CA GLU A 84 8.55 -7.15 -12.20
C GLU A 84 7.78 -6.28 -11.22
N ARG A 85 7.19 -6.90 -10.18
CA ARG A 85 6.49 -6.17 -9.12
C ARG A 85 7.45 -5.26 -8.36
N ALA A 86 8.62 -5.77 -7.99
CA ALA A 86 9.66 -4.98 -7.32
C ALA A 86 10.11 -3.80 -8.20
N ALA A 87 10.30 -4.02 -9.50
CA ALA A 87 10.66 -2.96 -10.43
C ALA A 87 9.55 -1.91 -10.59
N LEU A 88 8.28 -2.32 -10.65
CA LEU A 88 7.13 -1.41 -10.72
C LEU A 88 6.96 -0.61 -9.42
N ASP A 89 7.15 -1.25 -8.27
CA ASP A 89 7.08 -0.60 -6.97
C ASP A 89 8.21 0.41 -6.80
N ALA A 90 9.45 0.05 -7.18
CA ALA A 90 10.57 0.98 -7.18
C ALA A 90 10.32 2.19 -8.10
N LYS A 91 9.79 1.95 -9.30
CA LYS A 91 9.40 3.03 -10.22
C LYS A 91 8.36 3.96 -9.61
N ARG A 92 7.33 3.43 -8.95
CA ARG A 92 6.30 4.26 -8.30
C ARG A 92 6.83 5.03 -7.10
N ALA A 93 7.67 4.39 -6.27
CA ALA A 93 8.27 5.04 -5.12
C ALA A 93 9.15 6.23 -5.49
N ALA A 94 9.76 6.21 -6.69
CA ALA A 94 10.57 7.29 -7.22
C ALA A 94 9.77 8.47 -7.81
N ILE A 95 8.45 8.34 -8.01
CA ILE A 95 7.62 9.43 -8.54
C ILE A 95 7.29 10.39 -7.41
N GLU A 96 7.73 11.64 -7.53
CA GLU A 96 7.30 12.71 -6.63
C GLU A 96 5.82 13.04 -6.89
N LEU A 97 4.96 12.64 -5.95
CA LEU A 97 3.54 12.93 -6.04
C LEU A 97 3.27 14.37 -5.61
N ARG A 98 2.66 15.14 -6.52
CA ARG A 98 2.23 16.53 -6.31
C ARG A 98 3.38 17.46 -5.88
N PRO A 99 4.39 17.67 -6.74
CA PRO A 99 5.47 18.61 -6.43
C PRO A 99 4.90 20.02 -6.19
N ARG A 100 5.54 20.77 -5.29
CA ARG A 100 5.20 22.18 -5.05
C ARG A 100 5.49 22.98 -6.32
N ALA A 101 4.62 23.96 -6.59
CA ALA A 101 4.77 24.86 -7.73
C ALA A 101 5.18 26.25 -7.25
N ASP A 102 5.14 27.25 -8.14
CA ASP A 102 5.47 28.63 -7.78
C ASP A 102 4.56 29.13 -6.67
N ARG A 103 5.20 29.64 -5.60
CA ARG A 103 4.51 30.06 -4.39
C ARG A 103 3.38 31.04 -4.69
N GLY A 104 2.21 30.78 -4.12
CA GLY A 104 1.03 31.66 -4.25
C GLY A 104 0.16 31.39 -5.49
N THR A 105 0.49 30.40 -6.29
CA THR A 105 -0.39 29.91 -7.36
C THR A 105 -1.37 28.87 -6.83
N GLU A 106 -2.51 28.70 -7.51
CA GLU A 106 -3.45 27.61 -7.21
C GLU A 106 -2.78 26.23 -7.32
N ARG A 107 -1.85 26.08 -8.27
CA ARG A 107 -1.08 24.85 -8.47
C ARG A 107 -0.18 24.54 -7.27
N ASP A 108 0.38 25.56 -6.63
CA ASP A 108 1.17 25.41 -5.41
C ASP A 108 0.31 24.96 -4.23
N VAL A 109 -0.88 25.54 -4.06
CA VAL A 109 -1.87 25.10 -3.06
C VAL A 109 -2.30 23.64 -3.32
N ALA A 110 -2.52 23.26 -4.57
CA ALA A 110 -2.89 21.89 -4.95
C ALA A 110 -1.80 20.84 -4.61
N GLY A 111 -0.55 21.27 -4.50
CA GLY A 111 0.60 20.46 -4.05
C GLY A 111 0.91 20.53 -2.55
N ALA A 112 0.04 21.13 -1.72
CA ALA A 112 0.27 21.25 -0.27
C ALA A 112 0.34 19.91 0.48
N TYR A 113 -0.34 18.87 -0.01
CA TYR A 113 -0.21 17.51 0.50
C TYR A 113 0.86 16.78 -0.31
N ASN A 114 2.07 16.72 0.26
CA ASN A 114 3.19 16.00 -0.32
C ASN A 114 3.01 14.46 -0.19
N GLN A 115 3.95 13.72 -0.77
CA GLN A 115 3.92 12.26 -0.85
C GLN A 115 3.77 11.53 0.49
N VAL A 116 4.16 12.13 1.63
CA VAL A 116 4.00 11.50 2.96
C VAL A 116 2.53 11.35 3.36
N TYR A 117 1.64 12.19 2.82
CA TYR A 117 0.20 12.12 3.05
C TYR A 117 -0.55 11.30 2.00
N MET A 118 0.17 10.70 1.06
CA MET A 118 -0.39 9.90 -0.02
C MET A 118 -0.04 8.43 0.16
N SER A 119 -1.03 7.55 0.06
CA SER A 119 -0.79 6.11 0.09
C SER A 119 -0.30 5.61 -1.27
N ILE A 120 0.91 5.05 -1.32
CA ILE A 120 1.41 4.32 -2.48
C ILE A 120 1.19 2.83 -2.22
N LYS A 121 0.26 2.21 -2.95
CA LYS A 121 0.00 0.77 -2.85
C LYS A 121 1.06 -0.04 -3.59
N ARG A 122 1.36 -1.22 -3.06
CA ARG A 122 2.27 -2.20 -3.71
C ARG A 122 1.62 -2.78 -4.96
N THR A 123 2.43 -3.21 -5.92
CA THR A 123 1.94 -3.86 -7.13
C THR A 123 1.34 -5.21 -6.77
N GLY A 124 0.10 -5.43 -7.20
CA GLY A 124 -0.57 -6.73 -7.08
C GLY A 124 0.11 -7.81 -7.93
N ARG A 125 -0.24 -9.07 -7.69
CA ARG A 125 0.25 -10.18 -8.54
C ARG A 125 -0.41 -10.20 -9.91
N ARG A 126 -1.69 -9.81 -9.99
CA ARG A 126 -2.46 -9.79 -11.24
C ARG A 126 -2.18 -8.52 -12.04
N THR A 127 -2.27 -8.63 -13.36
CA THR A 127 -2.17 -7.49 -14.27
C THR A 127 -3.51 -6.77 -14.49
N SER A 128 -4.62 -7.32 -13.95
CA SER A 128 -5.99 -6.84 -14.09
C SER A 128 -6.90 -7.35 -12.96
N LEU A 129 -7.91 -6.57 -12.56
CA LEU A 129 -9.01 -7.01 -11.70
C LEU A 129 -10.06 -7.81 -12.48
N VAL A 130 -10.33 -7.45 -13.74
CA VAL A 130 -11.16 -8.27 -14.62
C VAL A 130 -10.41 -9.57 -14.90
N VAL A 131 -11.01 -10.70 -14.51
CA VAL A 131 -10.49 -12.06 -14.71
C VAL A 131 -11.14 -12.74 -15.91
N ASP A 132 -12.44 -12.50 -16.11
CA ASP A 132 -13.24 -13.03 -17.20
C ASP A 132 -13.90 -11.85 -17.92
N PRO A 133 -13.66 -11.62 -19.22
CA PRO A 133 -12.90 -12.45 -20.17
C PRO A 133 -11.39 -12.50 -19.89
N PRO A 134 -10.68 -13.58 -20.31
CA PRO A 134 -9.28 -13.83 -19.95
C PRO A 134 -8.33 -12.74 -20.45
N GLU A 135 -8.73 -11.95 -21.43
CA GLU A 135 -8.06 -10.73 -21.92
C GLU A 135 -7.94 -9.65 -20.82
N GLY A 136 -8.71 -9.77 -19.74
CA GLY A 136 -8.74 -8.82 -18.62
C GLY A 136 -9.33 -7.47 -19.04
N LYS A 137 -10.27 -7.48 -19.97
CA LYS A 137 -10.94 -6.28 -20.49
C LYS A 137 -12.42 -6.35 -20.21
N ILE A 138 -13.03 -5.21 -19.92
CA ILE A 138 -14.49 -5.14 -19.83
C ILE A 138 -15.04 -5.41 -21.25
N PRO A 139 -15.97 -6.36 -21.41
CA PRO A 139 -16.58 -6.62 -22.71
C PRO A 139 -17.19 -5.35 -23.32
N PRO A 140 -17.17 -5.22 -24.66
CA PRO A 140 -17.84 -4.10 -25.31
C PRO A 140 -19.34 -4.12 -24.99
N MET A 141 -19.92 -2.93 -24.82
CA MET A 141 -21.36 -2.75 -24.62
C MET A 141 -22.13 -3.31 -25.82
N THR A 142 -23.24 -4.02 -25.57
CA THR A 142 -24.11 -4.51 -26.63
C THR A 142 -24.85 -3.34 -27.31
N PRO A 143 -25.25 -3.48 -28.59
CA PRO A 143 -25.99 -2.42 -29.28
C PRO A 143 -27.28 -1.97 -28.57
N GLU A 144 -27.97 -2.91 -27.90
CA GLU A 144 -29.19 -2.63 -27.15
C GLU A 144 -28.92 -1.71 -25.96
N ILE A 145 -27.86 -2.00 -25.19
CA ILE A 145 -27.46 -1.16 -24.05
C ILE A 145 -26.96 0.20 -24.53
N GLN A 146 -26.23 0.26 -25.65
CA GLN A 146 -25.81 1.53 -26.25
C GLN A 146 -27.02 2.42 -26.57
N LYS A 147 -28.10 1.84 -27.12
CA LYS A 147 -29.34 2.56 -27.39
C LYS A 147 -30.02 3.06 -26.12
N GLN A 148 -30.07 2.25 -25.06
CA GLN A 148 -30.65 2.65 -23.77
C GLN A 148 -29.86 3.80 -23.12
N MET A 149 -28.53 3.70 -23.09
CA MET A 149 -27.67 4.76 -22.55
C MET A 149 -27.80 6.06 -23.34
N ALA A 150 -27.95 5.99 -24.67
CA ALA A 150 -28.18 7.15 -25.51
C ALA A 150 -29.50 7.86 -25.16
N ALA A 151 -30.58 7.09 -24.99
CA ALA A 151 -31.88 7.60 -24.57
C ALA A 151 -31.84 8.23 -23.16
N GLU A 152 -31.17 7.59 -22.19
CA GLU A 152 -31.02 8.13 -20.84
C GLU A 152 -30.19 9.42 -20.86
N ARG A 153 -29.12 9.47 -21.67
CA ARG A 153 -28.30 10.68 -21.84
C ARG A 153 -29.13 11.82 -22.43
N GLU A 154 -29.92 11.56 -23.46
CA GLU A 154 -30.80 12.55 -24.08
C GLU A 154 -31.81 13.10 -23.06
N PHE A 155 -32.46 12.20 -22.31
CA PHE A 155 -33.37 12.59 -21.23
C PHE A 155 -32.69 13.47 -20.17
N ARG A 156 -31.48 13.08 -19.72
CA ARG A 156 -30.73 13.85 -18.73
C ARG A 156 -30.33 15.23 -19.24
N LEU A 157 -29.98 15.35 -20.52
CA LEU A 157 -29.66 16.64 -21.13
C LEU A 157 -30.89 17.53 -21.27
N ALA A 158 -32.06 16.97 -21.58
CA ALA A 158 -33.31 17.70 -21.63
C ALA A 158 -33.71 18.30 -20.26
N LEU A 159 -33.38 17.63 -19.15
CA LEU A 159 -33.62 18.15 -17.79
C LEU A 159 -32.68 19.29 -17.38
N LEU A 160 -31.59 19.51 -18.11
CA LEU A 160 -30.62 20.58 -17.82
C LEU A 160 -30.88 21.86 -18.61
N GLN A 161 -31.92 21.88 -19.45
CA GLN A 161 -32.38 23.04 -20.22
C GLN A 161 -33.59 23.68 -19.54
#